data_AF-A0A7Y5QC58-F1
#
_entry.id   AF-A0A7Y5QC58-F1
#
_cell.length_a   1.000
_cell.length_b   1.000
_cell.length_c   1.000
_cell.angle_alpha   90.00
_cell.angle_beta   90.00
_cell.angle_gamma   90.00
#
_symmetry.space_group_name_H-M   'P 1'
#
loop_
_entity.id
_entity.type
_entity.pdbx_description
1 polymer ?
#
loop_
_entity_poly.entity_id
_entity_poly.type
_entity_poly.pdbx_seq_one_letter_code
_entity_poly.pdbx_strand_id
1 'polypeptide(L)'
;MAADFKSHVLLRDEKGFFGIPFKRLLLGGVGGGLTYTLCNIVMPGWAIPAGVVFAIFVLVMTGTRGGLPLWQRLIYQVRGSLLLAAARDTQGLFGSLAKSLELPIELVKLDAAVVFAPAQPNYDIDMREWVTFARAAEADRDDGLVFVDAPMTEVIR
;
A
#
# COMPACT_ATOMS: atom_id res chain seq x y z
N MET A 1 -27.98 -32.10 -7.33
CA MET A 1 -27.17 -31.81 -6.12
C MET A 1 -25.81 -31.33 -6.59
N ALA A 2 -25.56 -30.03 -6.55
CA ALA A 2 -24.21 -29.49 -6.73
C ALA A 2 -23.58 -29.38 -5.34
N ALA A 3 -22.49 -30.10 -5.11
CA ALA A 3 -21.74 -29.99 -3.87
C ALA A 3 -20.92 -28.69 -3.93
N ASP A 4 -21.39 -27.67 -3.22
CA ASP A 4 -20.66 -26.42 -3.01
C ASP A 4 -19.56 -26.69 -1.98
N PHE A 5 -18.34 -26.92 -2.45
CA PHE A 5 -17.18 -27.08 -1.58
C PHE A 5 -16.83 -25.73 -0.98
N LYS A 6 -17.36 -25.47 0.21
CA LYS A 6 -17.01 -24.35 1.08
C LYS A 6 -15.56 -24.50 1.56
N SER A 7 -14.58 -24.25 0.69
CA SER A 7 -13.17 -24.15 1.11
C SER A 7 -12.91 -22.75 1.65
N HIS A 8 -12.88 -22.59 2.97
CA HIS A 8 -12.38 -21.38 3.65
C HIS A 8 -10.85 -21.28 3.63
N VAL A 9 -10.20 -21.94 2.67
CA VAL A 9 -8.74 -21.99 2.54
C VAL A 9 -8.33 -20.94 1.51
N LEU A 10 -8.11 -19.70 1.98
CA LEU A 10 -7.64 -18.59 1.14
C LEU A 10 -6.15 -18.72 0.77
N LEU A 11 -5.39 -19.52 1.54
CA LEU A 11 -4.00 -19.85 1.25
C LEU A 11 -3.84 -21.35 1.20
N ARG A 12 -3.49 -21.87 0.01
CA ARG A 12 -2.98 -23.22 -0.11
C ARG A 12 -1.55 -23.23 0.41
N ASP A 13 -1.31 -23.94 1.51
CA ASP A 13 0.05 -24.18 1.98
C ASP A 13 0.81 -24.97 0.91
N GLU A 14 1.66 -24.27 0.17
CA GLU A 14 2.56 -24.88 -0.78
C GLU A 14 3.65 -25.58 0.02
N LYS A 15 3.79 -26.90 -0.16
CA LYS A 15 4.93 -27.65 0.39
C LYS A 15 6.20 -26.91 -0.01
N GLY A 16 6.99 -26.54 0.98
CA GLY A 16 8.17 -25.71 0.82
C GLY A 16 9.31 -26.23 1.69
N PHE A 17 10.44 -25.53 1.65
CA PHE A 17 11.60 -25.84 2.48
C PHE A 17 12.00 -24.59 3.26
N PHE A 18 12.26 -24.73 4.57
CA PHE A 18 12.57 -23.62 5.48
C PHE A 18 11.56 -22.46 5.43
N GLY A 19 10.27 -22.74 5.27
CA GLY A 19 9.21 -21.71 5.17
C GLY A 19 9.18 -20.96 3.84
N ILE A 20 9.94 -21.39 2.83
CA ILE A 20 9.90 -20.85 1.47
C ILE A 20 9.04 -21.75 0.56
N PRO A 21 8.01 -21.21 -0.11
CA PRO A 21 7.19 -21.96 -1.07
C PRO A 21 8.02 -22.60 -2.19
N PHE A 22 7.69 -23.83 -2.59
CA PHE A 22 8.46 -24.56 -3.61
C PHE A 22 8.58 -23.83 -4.94
N LYS A 23 7.56 -23.09 -5.38
CA LYS A 23 7.64 -22.29 -6.62
C LYS A 23 8.77 -21.27 -6.59
N ARG A 24 9.03 -20.65 -5.42
CA ARG A 24 10.12 -19.68 -5.25
C ARG A 24 11.47 -20.38 -5.22
N LEU A 25 11.56 -21.55 -4.59
CA LEU A 25 12.77 -22.38 -4.64
C LEU A 25 13.08 -22.84 -6.06
N LEU A 26 12.07 -23.25 -6.83
CA LEU A 26 12.20 -23.62 -8.23
C LEU A 26 12.69 -22.43 -9.06
N LEU A 27 12.06 -21.26 -8.89
CA LEU A 27 12.47 -20.04 -9.58
C LEU A 27 13.91 -19.64 -9.23
N GLY A 28 14.30 -19.70 -7.96
CA GLY A 28 15.66 -19.43 -7.52
C GLY A 28 16.67 -20.45 -8.07
N GLY A 29 16.33 -21.74 -8.06
CA GLY A 29 17.16 -22.81 -8.59
C GLY A 29 17.37 -22.72 -10.10
N VAL A 30 16.28 -22.51 -10.86
CA VAL A 30 16.34 -22.29 -12.32
C VAL A 30 17.12 -21.02 -12.64
N GLY A 31 16.85 -19.93 -11.92
CA GLY A 31 17.57 -18.67 -12.08
C GLY A 31 19.07 -18.83 -11.84
N GLY A 32 19.45 -19.44 -10.71
CA GLY A 32 20.85 -19.71 -10.38
C GLY A 32 21.54 -20.65 -11.38
N GLY A 33 20.82 -21.68 -11.86
CA GLY A 33 21.31 -22.59 -12.89
C GLY A 33 21.58 -21.88 -14.23
N LEU A 34 20.67 -21.00 -14.67
CA LEU A 34 20.87 -20.19 -15.87
C LEU A 34 22.06 -19.24 -15.71
N THR A 35 22.17 -18.55 -14.56
CA THR A 35 23.35 -17.70 -14.27
C THR A 35 24.64 -18.50 -14.29
N TYR A 36 24.66 -19.70 -13.70
CA TYR A 36 25.80 -20.60 -13.78
C TYR A 36 26.16 -20.91 -15.23
N THR A 37 25.19 -21.31 -16.07
CA THR A 37 25.47 -21.65 -17.47
C THR A 37 26.07 -20.49 -18.26
N LEU A 38 25.59 -19.26 -18.03
CA LEU A 38 26.12 -18.07 -18.69
C LEU A 38 27.51 -17.69 -18.17
N CYS A 39 27.69 -17.68 -16.85
CA CYS A 39 28.97 -17.35 -16.24
C CYS A 39 30.04 -18.40 -16.54
N ASN A 40 29.67 -19.67 -16.70
CA ASN A 40 30.61 -20.74 -17.02
C ASN A 40 31.25 -20.58 -18.40
N ILE A 41 30.62 -19.84 -19.32
CA ILE A 41 31.20 -19.54 -20.64
C ILE A 41 32.30 -18.48 -20.54
N VAL A 42 32.10 -17.46 -19.71
CA VAL A 42 32.98 -16.28 -19.65
C VAL A 42 34.03 -16.41 -18.54
N MET A 43 33.62 -16.90 -17.37
CA MET A 43 34.44 -16.99 -16.15
C MET A 43 34.11 -18.28 -15.36
N PRO A 44 34.61 -19.45 -15.80
CA PRO A 44 34.30 -20.74 -15.18
C PRO A 44 34.57 -20.78 -13.66
N GLY A 45 35.66 -20.16 -13.21
CA GLY A 45 36.03 -20.13 -11.80
C GLY A 45 35.04 -19.39 -10.89
N TRP A 46 34.22 -18.49 -11.45
CA TRP A 46 33.22 -17.70 -10.72
C TRP A 46 31.79 -18.17 -10.94
N ALA A 47 31.57 -19.15 -11.83
CA ALA A 47 30.22 -19.55 -12.24
C ALA A 47 29.39 -20.12 -11.09
N ILE A 48 29.99 -20.95 -10.23
CA ILE A 48 29.30 -21.55 -9.09
C ILE A 48 28.92 -20.47 -8.05
N PRO A 49 29.86 -19.62 -7.55
CA PRO A 49 29.49 -18.50 -6.68
C PRO A 49 28.43 -17.59 -7.27
N ALA A 50 28.54 -17.24 -8.56
CA ALA A 50 27.57 -16.38 -9.24
C ALA A 50 26.16 -16.99 -9.26
N GLY A 51 26.05 -18.28 -9.60
CA GLY A 51 24.77 -18.99 -9.59
C GLY A 51 24.12 -19.05 -8.19
N VAL A 52 24.91 -19.33 -7.15
CA VAL A 52 24.41 -19.37 -5.76
C VAL A 52 23.95 -17.98 -5.29
N VAL A 53 24.76 -16.94 -5.52
CA VAL A 53 24.42 -15.57 -5.15
C VAL A 53 23.15 -15.12 -5.87
N PHE A 54 23.02 -15.43 -7.16
CA PHE A 54 21.83 -15.07 -7.93
C PHE A 54 20.59 -15.81 -7.46
N ALA A 55 20.70 -17.10 -7.14
CA ALA A 55 19.59 -17.87 -6.55
C ALA A 55 19.10 -17.25 -5.24
N ILE A 56 20.02 -16.88 -4.34
CA ILE A 56 19.70 -16.19 -3.07
C ILE A 56 19.05 -14.83 -3.37
N PHE A 57 19.60 -14.06 -4.30
CA PHE A 57 19.06 -12.77 -4.70
C PHE A 57 17.61 -12.89 -5.18
N VAL A 58 17.31 -13.87 -6.04
CA VAL A 58 15.94 -14.14 -6.52
C VAL A 58 15.01 -14.50 -5.36
N LEU A 59 15.47 -15.34 -4.42
CA LEU A 59 14.67 -15.70 -3.24
C LEU A 59 14.35 -14.48 -2.38
N VAL A 60 15.33 -13.59 -2.18
CA VAL A 60 15.14 -12.34 -1.42
C VAL A 60 14.19 -11.39 -2.15
N MET A 61 14.40 -11.17 -3.45
CA MET A 61 13.57 -10.26 -4.26
C MET A 61 12.12 -10.72 -4.38
N THR A 62 11.88 -12.02 -4.38
CA THR A 62 10.54 -12.63 -4.43
C THR A 62 9.94 -12.85 -3.04
N GLY A 63 10.65 -12.50 -1.97
CA GLY A 63 10.15 -12.55 -0.61
C GLY A 63 8.94 -11.64 -0.42
N THR A 64 7.79 -12.23 -0.11
CA THR A 64 6.56 -11.49 0.15
C THR A 64 6.52 -11.01 1.60
N ARG A 65 6.17 -9.73 1.79
CA ARG A 65 5.79 -9.17 3.10
C ARG A 65 4.48 -8.41 2.90
N GLY A 66 3.43 -8.80 3.62
CA GLY A 66 2.09 -8.22 3.43
C GLY A 66 1.49 -8.53 2.05
N GLY A 67 1.81 -9.69 1.46
CA GLY A 67 1.30 -10.11 0.15
C GLY A 67 2.08 -9.59 -1.08
N LEU A 68 2.96 -8.59 -0.92
CA LEU A 68 3.75 -8.03 -2.02
C LEU A 68 5.21 -8.51 -1.97
N PRO A 69 5.79 -8.97 -3.10
CA PRO A 69 7.21 -9.30 -3.19
C PRO A 69 8.09 -8.06 -3.04
N LEU A 70 9.31 -8.25 -2.55
CA LEU A 70 10.26 -7.17 -2.27
C LEU A 70 10.54 -6.31 -3.51
N TRP A 71 10.73 -6.90 -4.68
CA TRP A 71 11.01 -6.13 -5.90
C TRP A 71 9.87 -5.14 -6.25
N GLN A 72 8.61 -5.54 -6.08
CA GLN A 72 7.47 -4.64 -6.31
C GLN A 72 7.46 -3.51 -5.29
N ARG A 73 7.74 -3.82 -4.03
CA ARG A 73 7.85 -2.80 -2.97
C ARG A 73 8.95 -1.78 -3.28
N LEU A 74 10.10 -2.24 -3.75
CA LEU A 74 11.20 -1.35 -4.16
C LEU A 74 10.78 -0.45 -5.31
N ILE A 75 10.09 -0.99 -6.33
CA ILE A 75 9.57 -0.18 -7.44
C ILE A 75 8.55 0.86 -6.94
N TYR A 76 7.61 0.47 -6.08
CA TYR A 76 6.64 1.42 -5.53
C TYR A 76 7.31 2.50 -4.69
N GLN A 77 8.33 2.14 -3.91
CA GLN A 77 9.10 3.11 -3.14
C GLN A 77 9.86 4.08 -4.04
N VAL A 78 10.52 3.58 -5.09
CA VAL A 78 11.21 4.42 -6.08
C VAL A 78 10.20 5.35 -6.77
N ARG A 79 9.06 4.82 -7.25
CA ARG A 79 8.01 5.63 -7.88
C ARG A 79 7.47 6.69 -6.94
N GLY A 80 7.18 6.36 -5.69
CA GLY A 80 6.73 7.31 -4.67
C GLY A 80 7.77 8.40 -4.39
N SER A 81 9.04 8.02 -4.26
CA SER A 81 10.13 8.97 -4.06
C SER A 81 10.34 9.90 -5.26
N LEU A 82 10.24 9.36 -6.48
CA LEU A 82 10.33 10.13 -7.72
C LEU A 82 9.17 11.11 -7.86
N LEU A 83 7.95 10.67 -7.54
CA LEU A 83 6.76 11.51 -7.52
C LEU A 83 6.89 12.66 -6.51
N LEU A 84 7.38 12.39 -5.30
CA LEU A 84 7.64 13.41 -4.28
C LEU A 84 8.72 14.41 -4.74
N ALA A 85 9.80 13.94 -5.37
CA ALA A 85 10.86 14.79 -5.91
C ALA A 85 10.32 15.66 -7.07
N ALA A 86 9.58 15.07 -7.99
CA ALA A 86 8.96 15.76 -9.12
C ALA A 86 7.89 16.77 -8.68
N ALA A 87 7.18 16.53 -7.58
CA ALA A 87 6.21 17.47 -7.04
C ALA A 87 6.88 18.74 -6.47
N ARG A 88 8.12 18.62 -5.96
CA ARG A 88 8.91 19.75 -5.46
C ARG A 88 9.54 20.58 -6.58
N ASP A 89 10.04 19.90 -7.62
CA ASP A 89 10.63 20.52 -8.80
C ASP A 89 10.12 19.83 -10.08
N THR A 90 9.08 20.42 -10.66
CA THR A 90 8.38 19.90 -11.85
C THR A 90 9.12 20.16 -13.16
N GLN A 91 10.09 21.08 -13.17
CA GLN A 91 10.88 21.43 -14.36
C GLN A 91 12.27 20.79 -14.35
N GLY A 92 12.75 20.34 -13.19
CA GLY A 92 14.02 19.63 -13.06
C GLY A 92 14.02 18.21 -13.63
N LEU A 93 15.16 17.54 -13.47
CA LEU A 93 15.42 16.18 -13.98
C LEU A 93 14.36 15.16 -13.51
N PHE A 94 13.95 15.24 -12.24
CA PHE A 94 12.95 14.33 -11.66
C PHE A 94 11.55 14.58 -12.21
N GLY A 95 11.18 15.84 -12.49
CA GLY A 95 9.93 16.19 -13.16
C GLY A 95 9.87 15.67 -14.61
N SER A 96 10.99 15.76 -15.34
CA SER A 96 11.12 15.19 -16.68
C SER A 96 11.03 13.66 -16.68
N LEU A 97 11.73 13.00 -15.76
CA LEU A 97 11.66 11.54 -15.57
C LEU A 97 10.26 11.06 -15.17
N ALA A 98 9.57 11.80 -14.30
CA ALA A 98 8.19 11.49 -13.94
C ALA A 98 7.26 11.59 -15.15
N LYS A 99 7.43 12.62 -15.99
CA LYS A 99 6.66 12.75 -17.24
C LYS A 99 6.96 11.62 -18.24
N SER A 100 8.22 11.24 -18.43
CA SER A 100 8.57 10.15 -19.36
C SER A 100 8.06 8.78 -18.90
N LEU A 101 7.92 8.58 -17.59
CA LEU A 101 7.35 7.38 -16.99
C LEU A 101 5.82 7.46 -16.82
N GLU A 102 5.19 8.49 -17.40
CA GLU A 102 3.75 8.78 -17.32
C GLU A 102 3.23 8.76 -15.86
N LEU A 103 4.05 9.24 -14.92
CA LEU A 103 3.70 9.26 -13.52
C LEU A 103 2.78 10.45 -13.22
N PRO A 104 1.59 10.22 -12.64
CA PRO A 104 0.65 11.29 -12.30
C PRO A 104 1.17 12.07 -11.09
N ILE A 105 1.83 13.20 -11.33
CA ILE A 105 2.42 14.06 -10.29
C ILE A 105 1.34 14.67 -9.38
N GLU A 106 0.12 14.82 -9.90
CA GLU A 106 -1.04 15.34 -9.17
C GLU A 106 -1.48 14.45 -8.01
N LEU A 107 -1.22 13.14 -8.06
CA LEU A 107 -1.53 12.20 -6.97
C LEU A 107 -0.78 12.51 -5.66
N VAL A 108 0.31 13.29 -5.72
CA VAL A 108 1.08 13.71 -4.54
C VAL A 108 0.46 14.93 -3.86
N LYS A 109 -0.37 15.70 -4.59
CA LYS A 109 -1.03 16.87 -4.03
C LYS A 109 -2.32 16.40 -3.35
N LEU A 110 -2.34 16.43 -2.03
CA LEU A 110 -3.61 16.38 -1.30
C LEU A 110 -4.32 17.71 -1.55
N ASP A 111 -5.45 17.65 -2.26
CA ASP A 111 -6.32 18.82 -2.37
C ASP A 111 -7.03 19.02 -1.02
N ALA A 112 -6.64 20.08 -0.31
CA ALA A 112 -7.23 20.44 0.97
C ALA A 112 -8.74 20.69 0.85
N ALA A 113 -9.22 21.19 -0.29
CA ALA A 113 -10.65 21.42 -0.51
C ALA A 113 -11.44 20.11 -0.53
N VAL A 114 -10.83 19.02 -1.01
CA VAL A 114 -11.44 17.68 -1.03
C VAL A 114 -11.30 16.99 0.33
N VAL A 115 -10.13 17.10 0.96
CA VAL A 115 -9.84 16.45 2.26
C VAL A 115 -10.65 17.06 3.40
N PHE A 116 -10.85 18.37 3.37
CA PHE A 116 -11.66 19.10 4.34
C PHE A 116 -13.06 19.42 3.81
N ALA A 117 -13.48 18.79 2.70
CA ALA A 117 -14.87 18.90 2.26
C ALA A 117 -15.79 18.32 3.36
N PRO A 118 -16.82 19.06 3.80
CA PRO A 118 -17.81 18.49 4.71
C PRO A 118 -18.47 17.27 4.05
N ALA A 119 -18.66 16.20 4.81
CA ALA A 119 -19.25 14.94 4.32
C ALA A 119 -20.65 15.12 3.69
N GLN A 120 -21.33 16.23 4.01
CA GLN A 120 -22.58 16.64 3.39
C GLN A 120 -22.47 18.12 2.97
N PRO A 121 -22.58 18.43 1.67
CA PRO A 121 -22.33 19.78 1.15
C PRO A 121 -23.47 20.79 1.39
N ASN A 122 -24.58 20.39 2.04
CA ASN A 122 -25.85 21.14 1.99
C ASN A 122 -26.68 21.07 3.28
N TYR A 123 -26.05 21.05 4.45
CA TYR A 123 -26.77 21.39 5.69
C TYR A 123 -26.60 22.88 5.95
N ASP A 124 -27.64 23.67 5.60
CA ASP A 124 -27.77 25.03 6.09
C ASP A 124 -28.18 24.92 7.57
N ILE A 125 -27.18 24.77 8.44
CA ILE A 125 -27.41 24.80 9.88
C ILE A 125 -27.71 26.25 10.21
N ASP A 126 -29.00 26.59 10.34
CA ASP A 126 -29.39 27.92 10.80
C ASP A 126 -28.92 28.12 12.24
N MET A 127 -27.73 28.70 12.39
CA MET A 127 -27.15 29.03 13.69
C MET A 127 -27.90 30.19 14.38
N ARG A 128 -29.10 30.56 13.94
CA ARG A 128 -29.99 31.51 14.62
C ARG A 128 -31.12 30.80 15.36
N GLU A 129 -31.44 29.56 15.02
CA GLU A 129 -32.35 28.71 15.79
C GLU A 129 -31.61 28.01 16.93
N TRP A 130 -31.00 28.80 17.81
CA TRP A 130 -30.50 28.27 19.08
C TRP A 130 -31.62 28.43 20.10
N VAL A 131 -32.21 27.30 20.50
CA VAL A 131 -33.10 27.29 21.65
C VAL A 131 -32.24 27.59 22.88
N THR A 132 -32.40 28.80 23.42
CA THR A 132 -31.70 29.22 24.63
C THR A 132 -32.56 28.88 25.83
N PHE A 133 -32.03 28.04 26.71
CA PHE A 133 -32.70 27.67 27.95
C PHE A 133 -32.18 28.56 29.08
N ALA A 134 -33.08 29.08 29.92
CA ALA A 134 -32.66 29.86 31.08
C ALA A 134 -32.10 28.95 32.19
N ARG A 135 -32.48 27.66 32.18
CA ARG A 135 -32.04 26.65 33.16
C ARG A 135 -31.77 25.32 32.45
N ALA A 136 -30.74 24.61 32.89
CA ALA A 136 -30.37 23.29 32.33
C ALA A 136 -31.48 22.24 32.43
N ALA A 137 -32.43 22.38 33.35
CA ALA A 137 -33.59 21.49 33.50
C ALA A 137 -34.69 21.71 32.46
N GLU A 138 -34.62 22.80 31.68
CA GLU A 138 -35.58 23.13 30.62
C GLU A 138 -35.21 22.48 29.28
N ALA A 139 -33.97 22.01 29.13
CA ALA A 139 -33.54 21.28 27.93
C ALA A 139 -34.08 19.85 27.96
N ASP A 140 -34.78 19.45 26.90
CA ASP A 140 -35.18 18.07 26.70
C ASP A 140 -33.94 17.19 26.40
N ARG A 141 -34.10 15.87 26.43
CA ARG A 141 -32.96 14.95 26.22
C ARG A 141 -32.38 15.16 24.81
N ASP A 142 -31.12 15.60 24.74
CA ASP A 142 -30.33 15.92 23.53
C ASP A 142 -30.58 17.30 22.87
N ASP A 143 -31.33 18.20 23.52
CA ASP A 143 -31.64 19.55 22.99
C ASP A 143 -30.63 20.65 23.42
N GLY A 144 -29.60 20.30 24.18
CA GLY A 144 -28.62 21.24 24.75
C GLY A 144 -27.19 21.02 24.29
N LEU A 145 -26.38 22.08 24.29
CA LEU A 145 -24.93 21.99 24.08
C LEU A 145 -24.28 21.26 25.26
N VAL A 146 -23.85 20.01 25.05
CA VAL A 146 -23.09 19.23 26.04
C VAL A 146 -21.61 19.31 25.71
N PHE A 147 -20.83 19.88 26.62
CA PHE A 147 -19.38 19.75 26.57
C PHE A 147 -19.00 18.32 26.97
N VAL A 148 -18.44 17.57 26.03
CA VAL A 148 -17.94 16.21 26.25
C VAL A 148 -16.41 16.22 26.28
N ASP A 149 -15.84 15.52 27.25
CA ASP A 149 -14.38 15.42 27.42
C ASP A 149 -13.69 14.53 26.36
N ALA A 150 -14.48 13.80 25.55
CA ALA A 150 -13.99 12.93 24.49
C ALA A 150 -14.97 12.93 23.28
N PRO A 151 -14.49 12.70 22.05
CA PRO A 151 -15.32 12.71 20.85
C PRO A 151 -16.41 11.63 20.93
N MET A 152 -17.66 12.02 20.62
CA MET A 152 -18.80 11.09 20.59
C MET A 152 -18.63 10.09 19.46
N THR A 153 -18.88 8.81 19.75
CA THR A 153 -18.85 7.74 18.74
C THR A 153 -20.13 7.81 17.91
N GLU A 154 -19.99 7.93 16.60
CA GLU A 154 -21.12 8.03 15.66
C GLU A 154 -22.01 6.78 15.77
N VAL A 155 -23.26 6.94 16.21
CA VAL A 155 -24.25 5.87 16.19
C VAL A 155 -24.97 5.95 14.85
N ILE A 156 -24.48 5.20 13.87
CA ILE A 156 -25.15 5.03 12.58
C ILE A 156 -26.43 4.23 12.83
N ARG A 157 -27.59 4.83 12.55
CA ARG A 157 -28.91 4.18 12.64
C ARG A 157 -29.56 4.10 11.27
#